data_AF-A0A9D5NG04-F1
#
_entry.id   AF-A0A9D5NG04-F1
#
_cell.length_a   1.000
_cell.length_b   1.000
_cell.length_c   1.000
_cell.angle_alpha   90.00
_cell.angle_beta   90.00
_cell.angle_gamma   90.00
#
_symmetry.space_group_name_H-M   'P 1'
#
loop_
_entity.id
_entity.type
_entity.pdbx_description
1 polymer ?
#
loop_
_entity_poly.entity_id
_entity_poly.type
_entity_poly.pdbx_seq_one_letter_code
_entity_poly.pdbx_strand_id
1 'polypeptide(L)'
;MVGGDDSTSFSLDDPLSLLVDVKTFERGCHYYNDDRVKYICMDSGHGYAIIRGSEYYEVEFELVDRMVSNLVCTCMCTDTCKHEVAVLLQLKETLDHIVEHYDIWYKGYFAAIDHSTLLCYAVGTKKSGRVVLEV
;
A
#
# COMPACT_ATOMS: atom_id res chain seq x y z
N MET A 1 21.49 -1.05 28.53
CA MET A 1 20.04 -0.86 28.30
C MET A 1 19.66 -1.88 27.25
N VAL A 2 18.79 -2.83 27.60
CA VAL A 2 18.41 -3.92 26.69
C VAL A 2 17.38 -3.34 25.72
N GLY A 3 17.77 -3.19 24.46
CA GLY A 3 16.84 -2.86 23.38
C GLY A 3 16.01 -4.11 23.07
N GLY A 4 14.74 -4.07 23.41
CA GLY A 4 13.75 -5.04 22.92
C GLY A 4 13.38 -4.64 21.51
N ASP A 5 14.05 -5.25 20.55
CA ASP A 5 13.65 -5.28 19.15
C ASP A 5 12.57 -6.37 18.99
N ASP A 6 11.33 -6.00 19.32
CA ASP A 6 10.16 -6.80 18.98
C ASP A 6 9.50 -6.16 17.73
N SER A 7 10.25 -5.99 16.64
CA SER A 7 9.61 -5.74 15.35
C SER A 7 8.90 -7.01 14.91
N THR A 8 7.64 -7.18 15.32
CA THR A 8 6.82 -8.32 14.91
C THR A 8 6.63 -8.25 13.39
N SER A 9 7.36 -9.09 12.66
CA SER A 9 7.18 -9.25 11.22
C SER A 9 6.11 -10.29 10.91
N PHE A 10 5.33 -10.09 9.86
CA PHE A 10 4.33 -11.05 9.40
C PHE A 10 4.44 -11.29 7.90
N SER A 11 3.91 -12.42 7.42
CA SER A 11 3.98 -12.77 6.00
C SER A 11 2.94 -11.99 5.20
N LEU A 12 3.36 -11.36 4.11
CA LEU A 12 2.45 -10.71 3.16
C LEU A 12 1.55 -11.72 2.44
N ASP A 13 2.01 -12.95 2.25
CA ASP A 13 1.23 -14.01 1.59
C ASP A 13 0.14 -14.60 2.47
N ASP A 14 0.20 -14.35 3.78
CA ASP A 14 -0.87 -14.66 4.72
C ASP A 14 -1.28 -13.42 5.53
N PRO A 15 -2.06 -12.50 4.95
CA PRO A 15 -2.51 -11.30 5.65
C PRO A 15 -3.40 -11.59 6.87
N LEU A 16 -3.94 -12.82 7.00
CA LEU A 16 -4.67 -13.26 8.20
C LEU A 16 -3.73 -13.55 9.37
N SER A 17 -2.42 -13.61 9.13
CA SER A 17 -1.41 -13.68 10.19
C SER A 17 -1.25 -12.35 10.94
N LEU A 18 -1.76 -11.24 10.41
CA LEU A 18 -1.95 -10.05 11.24
C LEU A 18 -2.98 -10.38 12.31
N LEU A 19 -2.61 -10.16 13.57
CA LEU A 19 -3.49 -10.28 14.73
C LEU A 19 -4.55 -9.17 14.73
N VAL A 20 -5.46 -9.21 13.76
CA VAL A 20 -6.49 -8.19 13.52
C VAL A 20 -7.85 -8.81 13.78
N ASP A 21 -8.74 -8.07 14.44
CA ASP A 21 -10.11 -8.52 14.61
C ASP A 21 -10.84 -8.60 13.26
N VAL A 22 -11.75 -9.56 13.12
CA VAL A 22 -12.47 -9.83 11.86
C VAL A 22 -13.14 -8.58 11.28
N LYS A 23 -13.69 -7.69 12.12
CA LYS A 23 -14.39 -6.49 11.62
C LYS A 23 -13.42 -5.49 11.04
N THR A 24 -12.24 -5.33 11.64
CA THR A 24 -11.19 -4.46 11.09
C THR A 24 -10.66 -5.00 9.77
N PHE A 25 -10.46 -6.32 9.67
CA PHE A 25 -10.06 -6.97 8.42
C PHE A 25 -11.10 -6.76 7.31
N GLU A 26 -12.38 -7.06 7.58
CA GLU A 26 -13.47 -6.86 6.60
C GLU A 26 -13.57 -5.41 6.11
N ARG A 27 -13.40 -4.44 7.01
CA ARG A 27 -13.36 -3.01 6.63
C ARG A 27 -12.14 -2.68 5.78
N GLY A 28 -11.01 -3.31 6.03
CA GLY A 28 -9.82 -3.21 5.19
C GLY A 28 -10.06 -3.74 3.79
N CYS A 29 -10.68 -4.92 3.66
CA CYS A 29 -11.10 -5.47 2.38
C CYS A 29 -12.04 -4.51 1.63
N HIS A 30 -13.00 -3.89 2.33
CA HIS A 30 -13.87 -2.88 1.71
C HIS A 30 -13.07 -1.68 1.20
N TYR A 31 -12.08 -1.20 1.95
CA TYR A 31 -11.26 -0.06 1.53
C TYR A 31 -10.40 -0.38 0.31
N TYR A 32 -9.87 -1.60 0.25
CA TYR A 32 -9.16 -2.12 -0.91
C TYR A 32 -10.09 -2.20 -2.14
N ASN A 33 -11.26 -2.86 -2.01
CA ASN A 33 -12.22 -3.02 -3.11
C ASN A 33 -12.82 -1.70 -3.62
N ASP A 34 -12.81 -0.65 -2.80
CA ASP A 34 -13.27 0.71 -3.16
C ASP A 34 -12.15 1.55 -3.84
N ASP A 35 -11.01 0.95 -4.19
CA ASP A 35 -9.84 1.63 -4.75
C ASP A 35 -9.36 2.80 -3.88
N ARG A 36 -9.41 2.66 -2.54
CA ARG A 36 -9.09 3.79 -1.63
C ARG A 36 -7.60 4.03 -1.47
N VAL A 37 -6.75 3.06 -1.79
CA VAL A 37 -5.30 3.25 -1.86
C VAL A 37 -5.00 4.08 -3.10
N LYS A 38 -4.57 5.33 -2.91
CA LYS A 38 -4.39 6.30 -4.00
C LYS A 38 -2.98 6.30 -4.56
N TYR A 39 -2.02 5.92 -3.74
CA TYR A 39 -0.62 5.82 -4.10
C TYR A 39 0.02 4.74 -3.25
N ILE A 40 0.92 3.96 -3.85
CA ILE A 40 1.80 3.04 -3.14
C ILE A 40 3.14 2.97 -3.85
N CYS A 41 4.23 2.99 -3.10
CA CYS A 41 5.56 2.77 -3.64
C CYS A 41 6.40 1.90 -2.72
N MET A 42 7.40 1.28 -3.32
CA MET A 42 8.51 0.62 -2.65
C MET A 42 9.81 1.25 -3.13
N ASP A 43 10.73 1.48 -2.20
CA ASP A 43 12.12 1.84 -2.48
C ASP A 43 13.04 1.07 -1.53
N SER A 44 13.81 0.14 -2.08
CA SER A 44 14.90 -0.54 -1.38
C SER A 44 14.47 -1.20 -0.06
N GLY A 45 13.25 -1.77 -0.04
CA GLY A 45 12.66 -2.43 1.13
C GLY A 45 11.79 -1.52 2.01
N HIS A 46 11.78 -0.21 1.78
CA HIS A 46 10.87 0.72 2.46
C HIS A 46 9.62 0.97 1.60
N GLY A 47 8.46 0.84 2.23
CA GLY A 47 7.16 1.03 1.62
C GLY A 47 6.46 2.26 2.16
N TYR A 48 5.76 2.95 1.25
CA TYR A 48 4.92 4.10 1.59
C TYR A 48 3.65 4.08 0.76
N ALA A 49 2.52 4.39 1.39
CA ALA A 49 1.23 4.46 0.72
C ALA A 49 0.39 5.63 1.23
N ILE A 50 -0.45 6.17 0.34
CA ILE A 50 -1.48 7.15 0.67
C ILE A 50 -2.84 6.50 0.44
N ILE A 51 -3.71 6.56 1.45
CA ILE A 51 -5.03 5.95 1.41
C ILE A 51 -6.11 6.94 1.87
N ARG A 52 -7.25 6.93 1.18
CA ARG A 52 -8.38 7.81 1.48
C ARG A 52 -9.35 7.18 2.49
N GLY A 53 -9.45 7.76 3.68
CA GLY A 53 -10.50 7.50 4.67
C GLY A 53 -11.46 8.68 4.79
N SER A 54 -11.66 9.18 6.01
CA SER A 54 -12.30 10.50 6.25
C SER A 54 -11.49 11.65 5.64
N GLU A 55 -10.18 11.48 5.63
CA GLU A 55 -9.16 12.32 5.04
C GLU A 55 -8.08 11.41 4.42
N TYR A 56 -6.97 11.97 3.97
CA TYR A 56 -5.84 11.17 3.52
C TYR A 56 -5.00 10.73 4.71
N TYR A 57 -4.70 9.45 4.76
CA TYR A 57 -3.79 8.85 5.72
C TYR A 57 -2.58 8.29 4.98
N GLU A 58 -1.46 8.26 5.69
CA GLU A 58 -0.20 7.76 5.21
C GLU A 58 0.09 6.45 5.95
N VAL A 59 0.62 5.47 5.22
CA VAL A 59 1.02 4.17 5.77
C VAL A 59 2.46 3.91 5.36
N GLU A 60 3.32 3.72 6.34
CA GLU A 60 4.71 3.32 6.16
C GLU A 60 4.90 1.88 6.61
N PHE A 61 5.82 1.17 5.97
CA PHE A 61 6.17 -0.21 6.32
C PHE A 61 7.54 -0.57 5.75
N GLU A 62 8.08 -1.68 6.21
CA GLU A 62 9.26 -2.33 5.65
C GLU A 62 8.87 -3.68 5.05
N LEU A 63 9.56 -4.10 3.99
CA LEU A 63 9.35 -5.37 3.31
C LEU A 63 10.69 -6.01 2.96
N VAL A 64 10.95 -7.19 3.54
CA VAL A 64 12.11 -8.02 3.22
C VAL A 64 11.62 -9.44 3.00
N ASP A 65 11.93 -10.05 1.85
CA ASP A 65 11.54 -11.43 1.51
C ASP A 65 10.05 -11.75 1.75
N ARG A 66 9.18 -10.81 1.37
CA ARG A 66 7.71 -10.83 1.60
C ARG A 66 7.28 -10.83 3.07
N MET A 67 8.18 -10.55 3.99
CA MET A 67 7.89 -10.28 5.39
C MET A 67 7.73 -8.78 5.59
N VAL A 68 6.60 -8.37 6.16
CA VAL A 68 6.30 -6.98 6.46
C VAL A 68 6.61 -6.69 7.92
N SER A 69 7.29 -5.58 8.18
CA SER A 69 7.59 -5.05 9.52
C SER A 69 7.31 -3.54 9.57
N ASN A 70 7.36 -2.94 10.77
CA ASN A 70 7.23 -1.50 10.98
C ASN A 70 6.02 -0.86 10.29
N LEU A 71 4.91 -1.60 10.23
CA LEU A 71 3.66 -1.15 9.63
C LEU A 71 3.00 -0.10 10.53
N VAL A 72 2.94 1.14 10.06
CA VAL A 72 2.41 2.28 10.82
C VAL A 72 1.52 3.13 9.94
N CYS A 73 0.31 3.41 10.42
CA CYS A 73 -0.60 4.38 9.83
C CYS A 73 -0.68 5.68 10.64
N THR A 74 -0.80 6.82 9.96
CA THR A 74 -1.01 8.14 10.62
C THR A 74 -2.41 8.33 11.24
N CYS A 75 -3.26 7.31 11.21
CA CYS A 75 -4.58 7.37 11.84
C CYS A 75 -4.52 7.16 13.37
N MET A 76 -5.57 7.58 14.07
CA MET A 76 -5.61 7.55 15.55
C MET A 76 -5.94 6.17 16.15
N CYS A 77 -5.75 5.08 15.40
CA CYS A 77 -5.95 3.72 15.90
C CYS A 77 -4.71 3.28 16.70
N THR A 78 -4.93 2.54 17.80
CA THR A 78 -3.85 2.04 18.67
C THR A 78 -3.22 0.74 18.19
N ASP A 79 -4.01 -0.05 17.45
CA ASP A 79 -3.64 -1.33 16.88
C ASP A 79 -3.78 -1.25 15.36
N THR A 80 -3.41 -2.33 14.68
CA THR A 80 -3.55 -2.44 13.23
C THR A 80 -4.96 -2.04 12.78
N CYS A 81 -5.00 -1.10 11.85
CA CYS A 81 -6.21 -0.47 11.38
C CYS A 81 -6.61 -0.99 9.99
N LYS A 82 -7.85 -0.69 9.59
CA LYS A 82 -8.38 -1.01 8.25
C LYS A 82 -7.55 -0.42 7.11
N HIS A 83 -6.82 0.68 7.34
CA HIS A 83 -6.02 1.31 6.30
C HIS A 83 -4.79 0.49 5.96
N GLU A 84 -4.11 -0.02 6.97
CA GLU A 84 -2.97 -0.91 6.84
C GLU A 84 -3.37 -2.20 6.14
N VAL A 85 -4.49 -2.83 6.53
CA VAL A 85 -5.02 -4.01 5.84
C VAL A 85 -5.24 -3.73 4.34
N ALA A 86 -5.87 -2.62 3.99
CA ALA A 86 -6.11 -2.26 2.59
C ALA A 86 -4.80 -2.03 1.81
N VAL A 87 -3.81 -1.40 2.43
CA VAL A 87 -2.48 -1.17 1.84
C VAL A 87 -1.75 -2.50 1.60
N LEU A 88 -1.83 -3.45 2.53
CA LEU A 88 -1.20 -4.76 2.38
C LEU A 88 -1.82 -5.58 1.26
N LEU A 89 -3.15 -5.56 1.12
CA LEU A 89 -3.85 -6.22 0.02
C LEU A 89 -3.42 -5.62 -1.33
N GLN A 90 -3.38 -4.28 -1.43
CA GLN A 90 -2.91 -3.59 -2.62
C GLN A 90 -1.43 -3.90 -2.92
N LEU A 91 -0.58 -3.91 -1.90
CA LEU A 91 0.84 -4.23 -2.01
C LEU A 91 1.04 -5.64 -2.58
N LYS A 92 0.31 -6.62 -2.04
CA LYS A 92 0.38 -8.00 -2.50
C LYS A 92 0.00 -8.12 -3.98
N GLU A 93 -1.16 -7.60 -4.36
CA GLU A 93 -1.61 -7.61 -5.76
C GLU A 93 -0.59 -6.92 -6.69
N THR A 94 -0.10 -5.75 -6.30
CA THR A 94 0.85 -4.97 -7.11
C THR A 94 2.17 -5.72 -7.30
N LEU A 95 2.70 -6.32 -6.23
CA LEU A 95 3.93 -7.12 -6.32
C LEU A 95 3.73 -8.39 -7.14
N ASP A 96 2.60 -9.08 -6.97
CA ASP A 96 2.29 -10.29 -7.74
C ASP A 96 2.21 -9.94 -9.25
N HIS A 97 1.61 -8.81 -9.60
CA HIS A 97 1.58 -8.28 -10.98
C HIS A 97 2.99 -7.91 -11.50
N ILE A 98 3.83 -7.29 -10.67
CA ILE A 98 5.20 -6.93 -11.05
C ILE A 98 6.05 -8.18 -11.31
N VAL A 99 5.96 -9.18 -10.43
CA VAL A 99 6.69 -10.44 -10.60
C VAL A 99 6.21 -11.18 -11.85
N GLU A 100 4.91 -11.18 -12.13
CA GLU A 100 4.37 -11.86 -13.31
C GLU A 100 4.80 -11.22 -14.65
N HIS A 101 4.91 -9.90 -14.70
CA HIS A 101 5.07 -9.18 -15.98
C HIS A 101 6.39 -8.42 -16.14
N TYR A 102 7.09 -8.11 -15.05
CA TYR A 102 8.20 -7.15 -15.03
C TYR A 102 9.42 -7.61 -14.20
N ASP A 103 9.48 -8.87 -13.77
CA ASP A 103 10.50 -9.40 -12.85
C ASP A 103 11.96 -9.00 -13.21
N ILE A 104 12.33 -9.11 -14.48
CA ILE A 104 13.68 -8.76 -14.96
C ILE A 104 14.06 -7.28 -14.74
N TRP A 105 13.04 -6.40 -14.72
CA TRP A 105 13.18 -4.95 -14.57
C TRP A 105 13.02 -4.51 -13.12
N TYR A 106 12.45 -5.35 -12.26
CA TYR A 106 12.31 -5.02 -10.84
C TYR A 106 13.68 -4.97 -10.16
N LYS A 107 14.01 -3.81 -9.59
CA LYS A 107 15.27 -3.56 -8.87
C LYS A 107 15.01 -3.08 -7.44
N GLY A 108 13.89 -3.52 -6.85
CA GLY A 108 13.49 -3.11 -5.50
C GLY A 108 12.80 -1.74 -5.45
N TYR A 109 12.46 -1.15 -6.60
CA TYR A 109 11.68 0.07 -6.68
C TYR A 109 10.45 -0.12 -7.57
N PHE A 110 9.31 0.38 -7.11
CA PHE A 110 8.14 0.66 -7.94
C PHE A 110 7.30 1.79 -7.33
N ALA A 111 6.48 2.43 -8.15
CA ALA A 111 5.40 3.29 -7.68
C ALA A 111 4.15 3.06 -8.53
N ALA A 112 3.00 2.99 -7.88
CA ALA A 112 1.70 2.85 -8.48
C ALA A 112 0.76 3.95 -7.97
N ILE A 113 -0.09 4.46 -8.85
CA ILE A 113 -1.05 5.52 -8.55
C ILE A 113 -2.42 5.13 -9.12
N ASP A 114 -3.48 5.37 -8.35
CA ASP A 114 -4.85 5.20 -8.81
C ASP A 114 -5.08 6.05 -10.07
N HIS A 115 -5.61 5.42 -11.13
CA HIS A 115 -5.85 6.06 -12.42
C HIS A 115 -6.74 7.30 -12.29
N SER A 116 -7.78 7.25 -11.44
CA SER A 116 -8.67 8.39 -11.21
C SER A 116 -7.90 9.56 -10.58
N THR A 117 -7.05 9.26 -9.60
CA THR A 117 -6.18 10.24 -8.94
C THR A 117 -5.19 10.85 -9.92
N LEU A 118 -4.49 10.02 -10.72
CA LEU A 118 -3.55 10.49 -11.74
C LEU A 118 -4.24 11.46 -12.71
N LEU A 119 -5.40 11.11 -13.25
CA LEU A 119 -6.12 11.95 -14.19
C LEU A 119 -6.64 13.25 -13.56
N CYS A 120 -7.18 13.18 -12.34
CA CYS A 120 -7.65 14.38 -11.63
C CYS A 120 -6.52 15.39 -11.44
N TYR A 121 -5.33 14.95 -11.06
CA TYR A 121 -4.19 15.84 -10.84
C TYR A 121 -3.49 16.27 -12.14
N ALA A 122 -3.27 15.34 -13.07
CA ALA A 122 -2.58 15.63 -14.32
C ALA A 122 -3.39 16.56 -15.23
N VAL A 123 -4.72 16.38 -15.25
CA VAL A 123 -5.62 17.06 -16.20
C VAL A 123 -6.54 18.08 -15.54
N GLY A 124 -7.02 17.85 -14.32
CA GLY A 124 -8.19 18.56 -13.77
C GLY A 124 -8.06 20.08 -13.63
N THR A 125 -6.84 20.62 -13.59
CA THR A 125 -6.59 22.09 -13.53
C THR A 125 -6.13 22.69 -14.86
N LYS A 126 -5.97 21.88 -15.90
CA LYS A 126 -5.38 22.30 -17.17
C LYS A 126 -6.48 22.72 -18.15
N LYS A 127 -6.29 23.86 -18.82
CA LYS A 127 -7.19 24.35 -19.88
C LYS A 127 -7.05 23.57 -21.20
N SER A 128 -5.92 22.89 -21.39
CA SER A 128 -5.59 22.08 -22.55
C SER A 128 -4.45 21.13 -22.21
N GLY A 129 -4.42 19.97 -22.85
CA GLY A 129 -3.37 18.95 -22.67
C GLY A 129 -3.55 17.81 -23.67
N ARG A 130 -2.57 16.92 -23.78
CA ARG A 130 -2.64 15.73 -24.63
C ARG A 130 -2.17 14.52 -23.82
N VAL A 131 -3.05 13.52 -23.72
CA VAL A 131 -2.71 12.18 -23.20
C VAL A 131 -2.60 11.26 -24.41
N VAL A 132 -1.49 10.53 -24.54
CA VAL A 132 -1.29 9.52 -25.58
C VAL A 132 -1.11 8.20 -24.87
N LEU A 133 -1.96 7.23 -25.20
CA LEU A 133 -1.84 5.84 -24.75
C LEU A 133 -1.26 5.06 -25.92
N GLU A 134 -0.13 4.42 -25.73
CA GLU A 134 0.49 3.54 -26.72
C GLU A 134 0.18 2.09 -26.34
N VAL A 135 -0.30 1.32 -27.32
CA VAL A 135 -0.69 -0.11 -27.21
C VAL A 135 0.24 -0.96 -28.03
#